data_AF-A0A353ZHH5-F1
#
_entry.id   AF-A0A353ZHH5-F1
#
_cell.length_a   1.000
_cell.length_b   1.000
_cell.length_c   1.000
_cell.angle_alpha   90.00
_cell.angle_beta   90.00
_cell.angle_gamma   90.00
#
_symmetry.space_group_name_H-M   'P 1'
#
loop_
_entity.id
_entity.type
_entity.pdbx_description
1 polymer ?
#
loop_
_entity_poly.entity_id
_entity_poly.type
_entity_poly.pdbx_seq_one_letter_code
_entity_poly.pdbx_strand_id
1 'polypeptide(L)'
;MADTTIVFYGIKLAVREDELETLESKLHPLQAVAKQVGLDSYWGNFAAPDERWFLFIGKLLGKLGVEDRQSLQIDPDEFSSIVHAVSAELRHAGVSQPTSLHLDFQPDP
;
A
#
# COMPACT_ATOMS: atom_id res chain seq x y z
N MET A 1 -16.45 -9.03 10.92
CA MET A 1 -15.30 -9.31 10.07
C MET A 1 -15.82 -9.11 8.66
N ALA A 2 -15.38 -8.01 8.04
CA ALA A 2 -16.04 -7.37 6.91
C ALA A 2 -15.01 -6.92 5.89
N ASP A 3 -15.40 -6.95 4.63
CA ASP A 3 -14.52 -6.56 3.54
C ASP A 3 -14.08 -5.09 3.66
N THR A 4 -12.83 -4.83 3.29
CA THR A 4 -12.23 -3.51 3.40
C THR A 4 -11.63 -3.09 2.05
N THR A 5 -11.95 -1.88 1.59
CA THR A 5 -11.21 -1.22 0.51
C THR A 5 -10.00 -0.48 1.05
N ILE A 6 -8.83 -0.87 0.57
CA ILE A 6 -7.55 -0.22 0.85
C ILE A 6 -7.39 0.95 -0.12
N VAL A 7 -7.20 2.16 0.43
CA VAL A 7 -6.95 3.37 -0.34
C VAL A 7 -5.50 3.80 -0.11
N PHE A 8 -4.69 3.75 -1.17
CA PHE A 8 -3.24 3.88 -1.07
C PHE A 8 -2.68 4.68 -2.25
N TYR A 9 -1.74 5.60 -2.01
CA TYR A 9 -1.01 6.28 -3.08
C TYR A 9 0.45 5.83 -3.12
N GLY A 10 0.90 5.27 -4.24
CA GLY A 10 2.27 4.79 -4.39
C GLY A 10 2.40 3.71 -5.45
N ILE A 11 3.34 2.79 -5.23
CA ILE A 11 3.56 1.64 -6.11
C ILE A 11 2.82 0.42 -5.57
N LYS A 12 2.37 -0.45 -6.49
CA LYS A 12 1.73 -1.72 -6.19
C LYS A 12 2.47 -2.83 -6.94
N LEU A 13 2.83 -3.89 -6.23
CA LEU A 13 3.59 -5.02 -6.74
C LEU A 13 2.87 -6.32 -6.42
N ALA A 14 2.79 -7.22 -7.39
CA ALA A 14 2.41 -8.61 -7.12
C ALA A 14 3.50 -9.27 -6.29
N VAL A 15 3.08 -9.99 -5.27
CA VAL A 15 3.94 -10.73 -4.35
C VAL A 15 3.83 -12.21 -4.68
N ARG A 16 4.96 -12.89 -4.74
CA ARG A 16 5.02 -14.35 -4.90
C ARG A 16 4.96 -15.05 -3.55
N GLU A 17 4.54 -16.31 -3.58
CA GLU A 17 4.40 -17.13 -2.36
C GLU A 17 5.73 -17.26 -1.58
N ASP A 18 6.86 -17.34 -2.28
CA ASP A 18 8.20 -17.41 -1.69
C ASP A 18 8.68 -16.10 -1.04
N GLU A 19 7.96 -14.99 -1.25
CA GLU A 19 8.26 -13.70 -0.64
C GLU A 19 7.46 -13.46 0.66
N LEU A 20 6.41 -14.26 0.94
CA LEU A 20 5.46 -14.04 2.04
C LEU A 20 6.13 -14.06 3.42
N GLU A 21 6.99 -15.04 3.69
CA GLU A 21 7.70 -15.15 4.97
C GLU A 21 8.56 -13.89 5.24
N THR A 22 9.16 -13.32 4.20
CA THR A 22 9.97 -12.11 4.32
C THR A 22 9.13 -10.87 4.58
N LEU A 23 7.90 -10.82 4.05
CA LEU A 23 6.95 -9.73 4.29
C LEU A 23 6.35 -9.79 5.69
N GLU A 24 6.01 -10.98 6.16
CA GLU A 24 5.55 -11.23 7.54
C GLU A 24 6.62 -10.81 8.55
N SER A 25 7.87 -11.21 8.29
CA SER A 25 9.02 -10.89 9.12
C SER A 25 9.52 -9.45 8.97
N LYS A 26 8.92 -8.64 8.09
CA LYS A 26 9.34 -7.27 7.75
C LYS A 26 10.80 -7.17 7.27
N LEU A 27 11.28 -8.22 6.62
CA LEU A 27 12.62 -8.33 6.03
C LEU A 27 12.63 -8.08 4.53
N HIS A 28 11.45 -7.93 3.91
CA HIS A 28 11.36 -7.65 2.47
C HIS A 28 12.09 -6.33 2.14
N PRO A 29 13.00 -6.31 1.13
CA PRO A 29 13.83 -5.14 0.85
C PRO A 29 13.05 -3.84 0.65
N LEU A 30 11.90 -3.91 -0.01
CA LEU A 30 11.06 -2.73 -0.25
C LEU A 30 10.38 -2.19 1.02
N GLN A 31 10.05 -3.04 2.00
CA GLN A 31 9.54 -2.57 3.29
C GLN A 31 10.65 -1.89 4.10
N ALA A 32 11.88 -2.42 4.04
CA ALA A 32 13.03 -1.79 4.66
C ALA A 32 13.33 -0.41 4.04
N VAL A 33 13.29 -0.33 2.70
CA VAL A 33 13.42 0.94 1.96
C VAL A 33 12.33 1.92 2.35
N ALA A 34 11.05 1.51 2.32
CA ALA A 34 9.93 2.37 2.70
C ALA A 34 10.13 2.98 4.10
N LYS A 35 10.53 2.15 5.07
CA LYS A 35 10.82 2.57 6.43
C LYS A 35 11.98 3.59 6.50
N GLN A 36 13.03 3.42 5.70
CA GLN A 36 14.19 4.33 5.68
C GLN A 36 13.80 5.73 5.18
N VAL A 37 12.88 5.82 4.22
CA VAL A 37 12.43 7.09 3.63
C VAL A 37 11.09 7.58 4.21
N GLY A 38 10.63 7.01 5.33
CA GLY A 38 9.42 7.45 6.02
C GLY A 38 8.10 7.17 5.28
N LEU A 39 8.10 6.26 4.31
CA LEU A 39 6.91 5.81 3.59
C LEU A 39 6.20 4.66 4.32
N ASP A 40 4.90 4.57 4.09
CA ASP A 40 4.07 3.46 4.52
C ASP A 40 4.31 2.22 3.64
N SER A 41 4.10 1.04 4.22
CA SER A 41 4.01 -0.22 3.49
C SER A 41 2.77 -0.98 3.90
N TYR A 42 2.08 -1.60 2.94
CA TYR A 42 0.90 -2.42 3.16
C TYR A 42 0.95 -3.67 2.30
N TRP A 43 0.60 -4.83 2.83
CA TRP A 43 0.50 -6.04 2.02
C TRP A 43 -0.62 -6.94 2.54
N GLY A 44 -1.15 -7.79 1.67
CA GLY A 44 -2.24 -8.70 2.01
C GLY A 44 -2.71 -9.52 0.81
N ASN A 45 -3.61 -10.48 1.07
CA ASN A 45 -4.32 -11.25 0.05
C ASN A 45 -5.57 -10.50 -0.40
N PHE A 46 -5.68 -10.21 -1.70
CA PHE A 46 -6.77 -9.46 -2.31
C PHE A 46 -7.71 -10.33 -3.16
N ALA A 47 -7.63 -11.66 -3.03
CA ALA A 47 -8.49 -12.57 -3.79
C ALA A 47 -9.07 -13.72 -2.96
N ALA A 48 -9.10 -13.63 -1.63
CA ALA A 48 -9.64 -14.69 -0.79
C ALA A 48 -11.01 -15.21 -1.29
N PRO A 49 -11.23 -16.54 -1.36
CA PRO A 49 -10.36 -17.61 -0.86
C PRO A 49 -9.17 -17.98 -1.77
N ASP A 50 -9.07 -17.41 -2.97
CA ASP A 50 -7.89 -17.58 -3.83
C ASP A 50 -6.70 -16.76 -3.31
N GLU A 51 -5.51 -17.05 -3.83
CA GLU A 51 -4.28 -16.35 -3.42
C GLU A 51 -3.86 -15.31 -4.45
N ARG A 52 -4.03 -14.03 -4.11
CA ARG A 52 -3.48 -12.91 -4.87
C ARG A 52 -2.90 -11.88 -3.92
N TRP A 53 -1.61 -12.00 -3.68
CA TRP A 53 -0.90 -11.14 -2.74
C TRP A 53 -0.36 -9.89 -3.45
N PHE A 54 -0.57 -8.74 -2.80
CA PHE A 54 -0.01 -7.47 -3.25
C PHE A 54 0.77 -6.79 -2.13
N LEU A 55 1.85 -6.10 -2.50
CA LEU A 55 2.61 -5.17 -1.67
C LEU A 55 2.46 -3.75 -2.23
N PHE A 56 2.18 -2.81 -1.34
CA PHE A 56 2.08 -1.39 -1.61
C PHE A 56 3.17 -0.65 -0.85
N ILE A 57 3.81 0.31 -1.52
CA ILE A 57 4.83 1.20 -0.91
C ILE A 57 4.52 2.66 -1.29
N GLY A 58 4.41 3.54 -0.30
CA GLY A 58 4.02 4.94 -0.51
C GLY A 58 3.28 5.52 0.70
N LYS A 59 2.01 5.93 0.52
CA LYS A 59 1.16 6.48 1.58
C LYS A 59 -0.14 5.70 1.69
N LEU A 60 -0.43 5.16 2.87
CA LEU A 60 -1.75 4.63 3.18
C LEU A 60 -2.69 5.80 3.52
N LEU A 61 -3.68 6.04 2.66
CA LEU A 61 -4.62 7.15 2.82
C LEU A 61 -5.80 6.75 3.72
N GLY A 62 -6.20 5.48 3.65
CA GLY A 62 -7.22 4.94 4.53
C GLY A 62 -7.58 3.50 4.23
N LYS A 63 -8.35 2.94 5.16
CA LYS A 63 -9.08 1.69 5.01
C LYS A 63 -10.56 2.03 5.10
N LEU A 64 -11.34 1.61 4.11
CA LEU A 64 -12.77 1.86 4.03
C LEU A 64 -13.52 0.55 4.20
N GLY A 65 -14.48 0.48 5.10
CA GLY A 65 -15.18 -0.76 5.41
C GLY A 65 -16.19 -0.54 6.52
N VAL A 66 -17.05 -1.53 6.76
CA VAL A 66 -18.09 -1.46 7.81
C VAL A 66 -17.45 -1.33 9.20
N GLU A 67 -16.32 -1.99 9.41
CA GLU A 67 -15.54 -1.98 10.65
C GLU A 67 -14.42 -0.91 10.64
N ASP A 68 -14.18 -0.30 9.48
CA ASP A 68 -13.18 0.75 9.27
C ASP A 68 -13.88 2.12 9.09
N ARG A 69 -13.27 3.04 8.32
CA ARG A 69 -13.89 4.31 7.98
C ARG A 69 -15.01 4.10 6.96
N GLN A 70 -16.14 4.76 7.15
CA GLN A 70 -17.24 4.74 6.19
C GLN A 70 -16.99 5.63 4.97
N SER A 71 -16.12 6.64 5.12
CA SER A 71 -15.75 7.56 4.06
C SER A 71 -14.33 8.08 4.25
N LEU A 72 -13.74 8.53 3.14
CA LEU A 72 -12.45 9.19 3.10
C LEU A 72 -12.62 10.48 2.32
N GLN A 73 -12.25 11.58 2.95
CA GLN A 73 -12.18 12.89 2.32
C GLN A 73 -10.74 13.37 2.47
N ILE A 74 -10.15 13.79 1.36
CA ILE A 74 -8.80 14.33 1.30
C ILE A 74 -8.89 15.64 0.56
N ASP A 75 -8.28 16.68 1.13
CA ASP A 75 -8.20 17.97 0.48
C ASP A 75 -7.31 17.89 -0.79
N PRO A 76 -7.65 18.57 -1.90
CA PRO A 76 -6.83 18.52 -3.11
C PRO A 76 -5.37 18.99 -2.91
N ASP A 77 -5.12 19.99 -2.06
CA ASP A 77 -3.78 20.51 -1.79
C ASP A 77 -2.99 19.54 -0.91
N GLU A 78 -3.67 18.90 0.06
CA GLU A 78 -3.12 17.80 0.84
C GLU A 78 -2.74 16.62 -0.07
N PHE A 79 -3.65 16.21 -0.97
CA PHE A 79 -3.41 15.10 -1.89
C PHE A 79 -2.25 15.40 -2.83
N SER A 80 -2.18 16.62 -3.38
CA SER A 80 -1.05 17.07 -4.19
C SER A 80 0.27 17.01 -3.42
N SER A 81 0.28 17.44 -2.15
CA SER A 81 1.45 17.36 -1.29
C SER A 81 1.91 15.92 -1.04
N ILE A 82 0.96 14.99 -0.83
CA ILE A 82 1.24 13.56 -0.70
C ILE A 82 1.86 13.01 -1.99
N VAL A 83 1.29 13.36 -3.16
CA VAL A 83 1.80 12.94 -4.47
C VAL A 83 3.26 13.34 -4.66
N HIS A 84 3.58 14.59 -4.36
CA HIS A 84 4.94 15.11 -4.49
C HIS A 84 5.91 14.46 -3.51
N ALA A 85 5.53 14.33 -2.24
CA ALA A 85 6.36 13.72 -1.21
C ALA A 85 6.66 12.24 -1.54
N VAL A 86 5.62 11.43 -1.81
CA VAL A 86 5.79 10.00 -2.12
C VAL A 86 6.68 9.81 -3.34
N SER A 87 6.47 10.60 -4.40
CA SER A 87 7.27 10.50 -5.62
C SER A 87 8.74 10.89 -5.40
N ALA A 88 9.00 11.88 -4.54
CA ALA A 88 10.35 12.30 -4.19
C ALA A 88 11.08 11.23 -3.37
N GLU A 89 10.43 10.68 -2.33
CA GLU A 89 11.02 9.67 -1.46
C GLU A 89 11.29 8.34 -2.18
N LEU A 90 10.36 7.88 -3.02
CA LEU A 90 10.58 6.69 -3.85
C LEU A 90 11.76 6.88 -4.81
N ARG A 91 11.87 8.06 -5.43
CA ARG A 91 13.00 8.38 -6.30
C ARG A 91 14.32 8.43 -5.53
N HIS A 92 14.33 9.03 -4.34
CA HIS A 92 15.51 9.09 -3.47
C HIS A 92 15.98 7.68 -3.07
N ALA A 93 15.03 6.79 -2.82
CA ALA A 93 15.25 5.36 -2.57
C ALA A 93 15.66 4.53 -3.81
N GLY A 94 15.75 5.13 -5.00
CA GLY A 94 16.09 4.42 -6.24
C GLY A 94 14.95 3.58 -6.82
N VAL A 95 13.72 3.77 -6.36
CA VAL A 95 12.52 3.10 -6.87
C VAL A 95 11.97 3.90 -8.04
N SER A 96 11.92 3.29 -9.23
CA SER A 96 11.57 3.97 -10.50
C SER A 96 10.20 3.60 -11.04
N GLN A 97 9.48 2.70 -10.37
CA GLN A 97 8.13 2.31 -10.75
C GLN A 97 7.16 3.51 -10.70
N PRO A 98 6.19 3.59 -11.62
CA PRO A 98 5.20 4.67 -11.62
C PRO A 98 4.31 4.59 -10.37
N THR A 99 4.04 5.75 -9.77
CA THR A 99 3.11 5.90 -8.66
C THR A 99 1.69 6.14 -9.17
N SER A 100 0.70 5.60 -8.46
CA SER A 100 -0.72 5.83 -8.74
C SER A 100 -1.56 5.77 -7.47
N LEU A 101 -2.78 6.31 -7.55
CA LEU A 101 -3.80 6.09 -6.53
C LEU A 101 -4.43 4.70 -6.75
N HIS A 102 -4.39 3.87 -5.73
CA HIS A 102 -4.96 2.53 -5.69
C HIS A 102 -6.16 2.51 -4.77
N LEU A 103 -7.26 1.92 -5.25
CA LEU A 103 -8.46 1.61 -4.50
C LEU A 103 -8.74 0.13 -4.71
N ASP A 104 -8.28 -0.70 -3.77
CA ASP A 104 -8.30 -2.14 -3.91
C ASP A 104 -9.17 -2.77 -2.83
N PHE A 105 -10.15 -3.55 -3.26
CA PHE A 105 -11.00 -4.33 -2.36
C PHE A 105 -10.22 -5.53 -1.83
N GLN A 106 -10.12 -5.62 -0.51
CA GLN A 106 -9.55 -6.75 0.19
C GLN A 106 -10.69 -7.52 0.87
N PRO A 107 -11.01 -8.73 0.39
CA PRO A 107 -11.98 -9.59 1.06
C PRO A 107 -11.45 -10.02 2.42
N ASP A 108 -12.38 -10.31 3.32
CA ASP A 108 -12.05 -10.99 4.57
C ASP A 108 -11.55 -12.43 4.26
N PRO A 109 -10.42 -12.88 4.83
CA PRO A 109 -9.91 -14.25 4.66
C PRO A 109 -10.80 -15.36 5.24
#